data_AF-A0A962H5K3-F1
#
_entry.id   AF-A0A962H5K3-F1
#
_cell.length_a   1.000
_cell.length_b   1.000
_cell.length_c   1.000
_cell.angle_alpha   90.00
_cell.angle_beta   90.00
_cell.angle_gamma   90.00
#
_symmetry.space_group_name_H-M   'P 1'
#
loop_
_entity.id
_entity.type
_entity.pdbx_description
1 polymer ?
#
loop_
_entity_poly.entity_id
_entity_poly.type
_entity_poly.pdbx_seq_one_letter_code
_entity_poly.pdbx_strand_id
1 'polypeptide(L)'
;MSISRWLDQATLEPGRTIGIHPALLPGDQLRAELWVDQLPAGQFECAGSGGPGRVPAFEFALPATAVNLTIRGSLRRARGPATVYSRRWQLLRLGCLTAALYQAGSLASGVLNLARRLQALSVHAEGAYRSPLRVSMMAPRPHAAFVSRASAEVGPLPDPLVDLARLQIRIGGGEFLAPLAQRVTEGLGQRGLLGRGEAALLPWLSPATRARYQRSLLVFLDQSAGLALGWDPKPLQSGEATGSALDRAAGGAVAGGPAQGLWFWICADSIDEPVLLLNRDRTACTAELALRQVFERQVVHPRSRGRRLGLADYLLEAESTRRSRPHGGLLVVDAARAGDNLCLSFDDSGNRPRLRTLDPLKRTPA
;
A
#
# COMPACT_ATOMS: atom_id res chain seq x y z
N MET A 1 14.11 8.62 -26.61
CA MET A 1 13.76 7.25 -26.17
C MET A 1 12.56 7.33 -25.24
N SER A 2 11.54 6.47 -25.34
CA SER A 2 10.37 6.57 -24.43
C SER A 2 10.68 6.03 -23.04
N ILE A 3 10.07 6.60 -21.99
CA ILE A 3 10.18 6.13 -20.60
C ILE A 3 9.73 4.66 -20.49
N SER A 4 8.69 4.26 -21.24
CA SER A 4 8.27 2.86 -21.35
C SER A 4 9.39 1.94 -21.86
N ARG A 5 10.12 2.32 -22.92
CA ARG A 5 11.29 1.55 -23.39
C ARG A 5 12.45 1.54 -22.40
N TRP A 6 12.62 2.59 -21.61
CA TRP A 6 13.63 2.63 -20.54
C TRP A 6 13.25 1.68 -19.39
N LEU A 7 11.97 1.60 -19.02
CA LEU A 7 11.45 0.66 -18.02
C LEU A 7 11.50 -0.80 -18.53
N ASP A 8 11.24 -1.03 -19.81
CA ASP A 8 11.26 -2.36 -20.45
C ASP A 8 12.66 -2.96 -20.56
N GLN A 9 13.72 -2.13 -20.53
CA GLN A 9 15.12 -2.57 -20.61
C GLN A 9 15.74 -2.88 -19.25
N ALA A 10 15.07 -2.52 -18.15
CA ALA A 10 15.51 -2.87 -16.81
C ALA A 10 15.06 -4.30 -16.49
N THR A 11 16.04 -5.16 -16.18
CA THR A 11 15.96 -6.60 -15.84
C THR A 11 14.55 -7.16 -15.64
N LEU A 12 14.16 -8.08 -16.52
CA LEU A 12 12.95 -8.89 -16.40
C LEU A 12 13.08 -9.81 -15.17
N GLU A 13 12.47 -9.40 -14.07
CA GLU A 13 12.32 -10.24 -12.86
C GLU A 13 11.50 -11.49 -13.16
N PRO A 14 11.77 -12.65 -12.51
CA PRO A 14 11.01 -13.88 -12.74
C PRO A 14 9.50 -13.67 -12.51
N GLY A 15 8.68 -14.43 -13.23
CA GLY A 15 7.22 -14.37 -13.11
C GLY A 15 6.75 -14.56 -11.66
N ARG A 16 5.73 -13.82 -11.23
CA ARG A 16 5.28 -13.78 -9.82
C ARG A 16 3.81 -14.06 -9.66
N THR A 17 3.42 -14.60 -8.51
CA THR A 17 2.02 -14.87 -8.18
C THR A 17 1.27 -13.58 -7.83
N ILE A 18 0.17 -13.34 -8.53
CA ILE A 18 -0.76 -12.23 -8.36
C ILE A 18 -2.10 -12.80 -7.86
N GLY A 19 -2.69 -12.17 -6.84
CA GLY A 19 -4.00 -12.53 -6.31
C GLY A 19 -5.12 -11.67 -6.87
N ILE A 20 -6.28 -12.25 -7.21
CA ILE A 20 -7.50 -11.51 -7.56
C ILE A 20 -8.47 -11.56 -6.37
N HIS A 21 -8.94 -10.39 -5.96
CA HIS A 21 -9.86 -10.19 -4.85
C HIS A 21 -11.13 -9.49 -5.35
N PRO A 22 -12.18 -10.25 -5.68
CA PRO A 22 -13.45 -9.70 -6.11
C PRO A 22 -14.14 -8.95 -4.96
N ALA A 23 -14.50 -7.68 -5.19
CA ALA A 23 -15.31 -6.87 -4.30
C ALA A 23 -16.77 -6.93 -4.77
N LEU A 24 -17.50 -7.93 -4.28
CA LEU A 24 -18.87 -8.24 -4.68
C LEU A 24 -19.84 -7.99 -3.53
N LEU A 25 -21.06 -7.58 -3.85
CA LEU A 25 -22.12 -7.40 -2.86
C LEU A 25 -22.60 -8.76 -2.31
N PRO A 26 -23.14 -8.83 -1.09
CA PRO A 26 -23.68 -10.07 -0.55
C PRO A 26 -24.73 -10.68 -1.47
N GLY A 27 -24.57 -11.98 -1.80
CA GLY A 27 -25.48 -12.72 -2.66
C GLY A 27 -25.18 -12.64 -4.17
N ASP A 28 -24.23 -11.82 -4.60
CA ASP A 28 -23.71 -11.86 -5.97
C ASP A 28 -22.84 -13.11 -6.19
N GLN A 29 -22.79 -13.61 -7.43
CA GLN A 29 -21.96 -14.73 -7.85
C GLN A 29 -21.17 -14.36 -9.10
N LEU A 30 -19.87 -14.62 -9.08
CA LEU A 30 -18.96 -14.30 -10.17
C LEU A 30 -18.31 -15.58 -10.68
N ARG A 31 -18.38 -15.80 -11.99
CA ARG A 31 -17.58 -16.79 -12.70
C ARG A 31 -16.71 -16.08 -13.72
N ALA A 32 -15.40 -16.35 -13.72
CA ALA A 32 -14.44 -15.60 -14.51
C ALA A 32 -13.30 -16.48 -15.04
N GLU A 33 -12.79 -16.10 -16.20
CA GLU A 33 -11.56 -16.61 -16.79
C GLU A 33 -10.54 -15.48 -16.92
N LEU A 34 -9.30 -15.78 -16.55
CA LEU A 34 -8.18 -14.88 -16.67
C LEU A 34 -7.29 -15.29 -17.85
N TRP A 35 -6.88 -14.30 -18.64
CA TRP A 35 -6.01 -14.47 -19.79
C TRP A 35 -4.84 -13.47 -19.71
N VAL A 36 -3.63 -13.94 -19.96
CA VAL A 36 -2.40 -13.13 -20.01
C VAL A 36 -1.83 -13.21 -21.42
N ASP A 37 -1.70 -12.07 -22.10
CA ASP A 37 -1.25 -11.99 -23.50
C ASP A 37 -1.88 -13.04 -24.44
N GLN A 38 -3.20 -13.23 -24.31
CA GLN A 38 -4.00 -14.19 -25.09
C GLN A 38 -3.77 -15.66 -24.75
N LEU A 39 -3.07 -15.97 -23.66
CA LEU A 39 -2.97 -17.32 -23.11
C LEU A 39 -3.86 -17.46 -21.87
N PRO A 40 -4.60 -18.57 -21.71
CA PRO A 40 -5.42 -18.81 -20.54
C PRO A 40 -4.52 -19.01 -19.30
N ALA A 41 -4.75 -18.20 -18.26
CA ALA A 41 -4.06 -18.29 -16.97
C ALA A 41 -4.87 -19.10 -15.94
N GLY A 42 -6.19 -19.19 -16.11
CA GLY A 42 -7.07 -20.06 -15.34
C GLY A 42 -8.48 -19.50 -15.17
N GLN A 43 -9.29 -20.18 -14.37
CA GLN A 43 -10.69 -19.84 -14.10
C GLN A 43 -10.97 -19.83 -12.60
N PHE A 44 -11.92 -18.99 -12.18
CA PHE A 44 -12.33 -18.91 -10.78
C PHE A 44 -13.82 -18.58 -10.64
N GLU A 45 -14.39 -19.04 -9.54
CA GLU A 45 -15.76 -18.75 -9.15
C GLU A 45 -15.79 -18.31 -7.68
N CYS A 46 -16.57 -17.29 -7.36
CA CYS A 46 -16.72 -16.82 -5.99
C CYS A 46 -18.10 -16.19 -5.76
N ALA A 47 -18.54 -16.26 -4.50
CA ALA A 47 -19.74 -15.59 -4.02
C ALA A 47 -19.36 -14.30 -3.27
N GLY A 48 -20.22 -13.29 -3.35
CA GLY A 48 -20.01 -12.01 -2.71
C GLY A 48 -20.28 -12.04 -1.21
N SER A 49 -19.36 -11.41 -0.48
CA SER A 49 -19.37 -11.29 0.99
C SER A 49 -19.46 -9.85 1.48
N GLY A 50 -19.65 -8.87 0.59
CA GLY A 50 -19.72 -7.45 0.95
C GLY A 50 -18.37 -6.72 0.93
N GLY A 51 -17.43 -7.16 0.09
CA GLY A 51 -16.12 -6.51 -0.08
C GLY A 51 -15.05 -7.47 -0.62
N PRO A 52 -13.85 -6.98 -0.98
CA PRO A 52 -12.75 -7.84 -1.37
C PRO A 52 -12.29 -8.64 -0.16
N GLY A 53 -12.19 -9.97 -0.25
CA GLY A 53 -11.70 -10.87 0.82
C GLY A 53 -10.19 -10.79 1.05
N ARG A 54 -9.67 -11.28 2.19
CA ARG A 54 -8.21 -11.28 2.50
C ARG A 54 -7.46 -12.35 1.72
N VAL A 55 -8.12 -13.48 1.49
CA VAL A 55 -7.64 -14.55 0.64
C VAL A 55 -8.09 -14.23 -0.79
N PRO A 56 -7.20 -14.26 -1.78
CA PRO A 56 -7.60 -14.10 -3.17
C PRO A 56 -8.56 -15.22 -3.58
N ALA A 57 -9.58 -14.87 -4.37
CA ALA A 57 -10.44 -15.87 -5.00
C ALA A 57 -9.69 -16.66 -6.09
N PHE A 58 -8.58 -16.09 -6.59
CA PHE A 58 -7.75 -16.71 -7.62
C PHE A 58 -6.32 -16.19 -7.53
N GLU A 59 -5.34 -17.08 -7.63
CA GLU A 59 -3.93 -16.73 -7.76
C GLU A 59 -3.39 -17.24 -9.10
N PHE A 60 -2.55 -16.46 -9.75
CA PHE A 60 -1.90 -16.84 -11.01
C PHE A 60 -0.49 -16.28 -11.10
N ALA A 61 0.39 -17.00 -11.79
CA ALA A 61 1.71 -16.49 -12.11
C ALA A 61 1.61 -15.49 -13.28
N LEU A 62 1.98 -14.23 -13.04
CA LEU A 62 2.14 -13.21 -14.06
C LEU A 62 3.56 -13.30 -14.64
N PRO A 63 3.74 -13.70 -15.91
CA PRO A 63 5.04 -13.78 -16.57
C PRO A 63 5.79 -12.45 -16.56
N ALA A 64 7.12 -12.48 -16.53
CA ALA A 64 7.99 -11.29 -16.57
C ALA A 64 7.79 -10.38 -17.78
N THR A 65 7.38 -10.97 -18.90
CA THR A 65 7.20 -10.30 -20.19
C THR A 65 5.76 -9.86 -20.42
N ALA A 66 4.86 -10.10 -19.47
CA ALA A 66 3.44 -9.90 -19.71
C ALA A 66 3.08 -8.43 -19.94
N VAL A 67 2.34 -8.16 -21.02
CA VAL A 67 1.95 -6.81 -21.48
C VAL A 67 0.46 -6.57 -21.37
N ASN A 68 -0.36 -7.62 -21.37
CA ASN A 68 -1.82 -7.51 -21.31
C ASN A 68 -2.44 -8.53 -20.36
N LEU A 69 -3.50 -8.10 -19.68
CA LEU A 69 -4.37 -8.93 -18.88
C LEU A 69 -5.80 -8.80 -19.39
N THR A 70 -6.51 -9.90 -19.55
CA THR A 70 -7.93 -9.92 -19.93
C THR A 70 -8.71 -10.76 -18.94
N ILE A 71 -9.85 -10.23 -18.47
CA ILE A 71 -10.82 -10.99 -17.67
C ILE A 71 -12.13 -11.02 -18.44
N ARG A 72 -12.69 -12.21 -18.59
CA ARG A 72 -14.00 -12.43 -19.20
C ARG A 72 -14.80 -13.40 -18.36
N GLY A 73 -16.13 -13.29 -18.38
CA GLY A 73 -16.97 -14.16 -17.57
C GLY A 73 -18.37 -13.62 -17.38
N SER A 74 -19.02 -14.06 -16.31
CA SER A 74 -20.37 -13.64 -15.97
C SER A 74 -20.51 -13.24 -14.51
N LEU A 75 -21.26 -12.18 -14.25
CA LEU A 75 -21.69 -11.75 -12.91
C LEU A 75 -23.20 -11.98 -12.79
N ARG A 76 -23.61 -12.81 -11.84
CA ARG A 76 -25.01 -12.97 -11.45
C ARG A 76 -25.26 -12.17 -10.19
N ARG A 77 -26.18 -11.22 -10.24
CA ARG A 77 -26.53 -10.42 -9.07
C ARG A 77 -27.56 -11.11 -8.20
N ALA A 78 -27.57 -10.78 -6.91
CA ALA A 78 -28.55 -11.28 -5.96
C ALA A 78 -30.00 -11.03 -6.41
N ARG A 79 -30.25 -9.88 -7.06
CA ARG A 79 -31.55 -9.49 -7.64
C ARG A 79 -31.37 -9.04 -9.08
N GLY A 80 -31.14 -9.97 -10.01
CA GLY A 80 -31.07 -9.64 -11.42
C GLY A 80 -30.62 -10.78 -12.32
N PRO A 81 -30.66 -10.57 -13.65
CA PRO A 81 -30.14 -11.53 -14.62
C PRO A 81 -28.61 -11.61 -14.53
N ALA A 82 -28.06 -12.74 -14.98
CA ALA A 82 -26.62 -12.86 -15.17
C ALA A 82 -26.17 -11.98 -16.34
N THR A 83 -25.10 -11.22 -16.15
CA THR A 83 -24.48 -10.40 -17.18
C THR A 83 -23.15 -10.98 -17.61
N VAL A 84 -22.83 -10.90 -18.90
CA VAL A 84 -21.54 -11.35 -19.46
C VAL A 84 -20.65 -10.13 -19.71
N TYR A 85 -19.37 -10.27 -19.42
CA TYR A 85 -18.38 -9.21 -19.62
C TYR A 85 -17.08 -9.75 -20.21
N SER A 86 -16.34 -8.87 -20.88
CA SER A 86 -14.96 -9.10 -21.32
C SER A 86 -14.22 -7.77 -21.30
N ARG A 87 -13.08 -7.72 -20.62
CA ARG A 87 -12.28 -6.50 -20.53
C ARG A 87 -10.80 -6.81 -20.55
N ARG A 88 -10.07 -5.99 -21.31
CA ARG A 88 -8.61 -6.03 -21.44
C ARG A 88 -7.98 -4.80 -20.80
N TRP A 89 -6.87 -5.04 -20.11
CA TRP A 89 -5.97 -4.03 -19.58
C TRP A 89 -4.59 -4.18 -20.19
N GLN A 90 -3.97 -3.05 -20.52
CA GLN A 90 -2.53 -3.00 -20.76
C GLN A 90 -1.82 -2.91 -19.40
N LEU A 91 -0.74 -3.66 -19.24
CA LEU A 91 0.07 -3.68 -18.03
C LEU A 91 1.19 -2.66 -18.14
N LEU A 92 1.36 -1.85 -17.10
CA LEU A 92 2.51 -0.99 -16.88
C LEU A 92 3.25 -1.48 -15.65
N ARG A 93 4.54 -1.80 -15.79
CA ARG A 93 5.37 -2.37 -14.74
C ARG A 93 6.18 -1.30 -14.01
N LEU A 94 6.02 -1.22 -12.70
CA LEU A 94 6.85 -0.36 -11.85
C LEU A 94 8.01 -1.08 -11.17
N GLY A 95 8.01 -2.42 -11.27
CA GLY A 95 8.95 -3.29 -10.56
C GLY A 95 10.41 -2.90 -10.74
N CYS A 96 10.82 -2.42 -11.91
CA CYS A 96 12.20 -2.00 -12.10
C CYS A 96 12.60 -0.74 -11.31
N LEU A 97 11.65 0.14 -10.96
CA LEU A 97 11.93 1.31 -10.12
C LEU A 97 11.91 0.93 -8.64
N THR A 98 10.95 0.10 -8.25
CA THR A 98 10.65 -0.27 -6.86
C THR A 98 11.43 -1.48 -6.36
N ALA A 99 12.00 -2.31 -7.25
CA ALA A 99 12.85 -3.45 -6.91
C ALA A 99 13.99 -3.08 -5.98
N ALA A 100 14.49 -1.84 -6.06
CA ALA A 100 15.49 -1.31 -5.13
C ALA A 100 15.08 -1.48 -3.66
N LEU A 101 13.78 -1.39 -3.33
CA LEU A 101 13.28 -1.58 -1.97
C LEU A 101 13.39 -3.03 -1.49
N TYR A 102 13.49 -3.99 -2.41
CA TYR A 102 13.41 -5.44 -2.16
C TYR A 102 14.73 -6.19 -2.42
N GLN A 103 15.77 -5.49 -2.85
CA GLN A 103 17.10 -6.06 -3.05
C GLN A 103 17.74 -6.46 -1.71
N ALA A 104 18.60 -7.48 -1.75
CA ALA A 104 19.37 -7.90 -0.58
C ALA A 104 20.20 -6.73 -0.01
N GLY A 105 20.13 -6.52 1.30
CA GLY A 105 20.81 -5.42 1.99
C GLY A 105 19.89 -4.71 2.98
N SER A 106 20.30 -3.52 3.41
CA SER A 106 19.55 -2.72 4.38
C SER A 106 18.42 -1.94 3.71
N LEU A 107 17.31 -1.72 4.43
CA LEU A 107 16.18 -0.94 3.91
C LEU A 107 16.59 0.49 3.55
N ALA A 108 17.49 1.12 4.32
CA ALA A 108 18.02 2.44 4.02
C ALA A 108 18.74 2.48 2.66
N SER A 109 19.52 1.45 2.34
CA SER A 109 20.21 1.31 1.05
C SER A 109 19.20 1.19 -0.10
N GLY A 110 18.13 0.42 0.10
CA GLY A 110 17.05 0.28 -0.88
C GLY A 110 16.31 1.60 -1.13
N VAL A 111 16.04 2.38 -0.09
CA VAL A 111 15.40 3.71 -0.17
C VAL A 111 16.28 4.73 -0.90
N LEU A 112 17.60 4.75 -0.62
CA LEU A 112 18.55 5.59 -1.33
C LEU A 112 18.62 5.23 -2.82
N ASN A 113 18.64 3.93 -3.14
CA ASN A 113 18.63 3.45 -4.52
C ASN A 113 17.33 3.81 -5.25
N LEU A 114 16.17 3.69 -4.59
CA LEU A 114 14.89 4.15 -5.13
C LEU A 114 14.94 5.66 -5.43
N ALA A 115 15.39 6.47 -4.47
CA ALA A 115 15.51 7.92 -4.65
C ALA A 115 16.38 8.28 -5.86
N ARG A 116 17.52 7.60 -6.03
CA ARG A 116 18.42 7.78 -7.19
C ARG A 116 17.73 7.43 -8.51
N ARG A 117 17.00 6.30 -8.57
CA ARG A 117 16.25 5.88 -9.76
C ARG A 117 15.16 6.90 -10.13
N LEU A 118 14.41 7.41 -9.15
CA LEU A 118 13.38 8.42 -9.37
C LEU A 118 13.96 9.77 -9.79
N GLN A 119 15.15 10.13 -9.29
CA GLN A 119 15.86 11.33 -9.72
C GLN A 119 16.34 11.22 -11.16
N ALA A 120 16.90 10.08 -11.56
CA ALA A 120 17.27 9.80 -12.95
C ALA A 120 16.06 9.88 -13.89
N LEU A 121 14.91 9.33 -13.46
CA LEU A 121 13.65 9.47 -14.20
C LEU A 121 13.21 10.93 -14.34
N SER A 122 13.34 11.73 -13.29
CA SER A 122 12.99 13.16 -13.31
C SER A 122 13.84 13.95 -14.31
N VAL A 123 15.15 13.63 -14.40
CA VAL A 123 16.08 14.22 -15.38
C VAL A 123 15.70 13.79 -16.81
N HIS A 124 15.44 12.49 -17.03
CA HIS A 124 15.03 11.98 -18.34
C HIS A 124 13.66 12.49 -18.81
N ALA A 125 12.78 12.82 -17.87
CA ALA A 125 11.48 13.41 -18.16
C ALA A 125 11.55 14.92 -18.40
N GLU A 126 12.75 15.53 -18.43
CA GLU A 126 12.95 16.97 -18.68
C GLU A 126 12.09 17.87 -17.77
N GLY A 127 11.89 17.43 -16.52
CA GLY A 127 11.07 18.15 -15.52
C GLY A 127 9.57 17.88 -15.57
N ALA A 128 9.05 17.10 -16.53
CA ALA A 128 7.65 16.68 -16.59
C ALA A 128 7.27 15.74 -15.41
N TYR A 129 8.24 14.99 -14.89
CA TYR A 129 8.12 14.26 -13.64
C TYR A 129 8.98 14.90 -12.55
N ARG A 130 8.41 15.13 -11.37
CA ARG A 130 9.14 15.53 -10.16
C ARG A 130 9.00 14.43 -9.12
N SER A 131 10.11 13.80 -8.74
CA SER A 131 10.11 12.78 -7.69
C SER A 131 9.44 13.31 -6.42
N PRO A 132 8.47 12.61 -5.83
CA PRO A 132 7.90 12.98 -4.53
C PRO A 132 8.84 12.63 -3.38
N LEU A 133 9.81 11.74 -3.61
CA LEU A 133 10.76 11.26 -2.61
C LEU A 133 12.00 12.18 -2.56
N ARG A 134 12.36 12.63 -1.36
CA ARG A 134 13.61 13.31 -1.02
C ARG A 134 14.26 12.58 0.13
N VAL A 135 15.54 12.25 -0.03
CA VAL A 135 16.32 11.49 0.95
C VAL A 135 17.68 12.15 1.09
N SER A 136 18.09 12.38 2.33
CA SER A 136 19.45 12.79 2.70
C SER A 136 19.94 11.99 3.90
N MET A 137 21.26 11.91 4.08
CA MET A 137 21.83 11.31 5.29
C MET A 137 21.58 12.22 6.49
N MET A 138 21.15 11.64 7.61
CA MET A 138 21.13 12.34 8.88
C MET A 138 22.54 12.38 9.48
N ALA A 139 22.89 13.49 10.12
CA ALA A 139 24.13 13.56 10.88
C ALA A 139 24.15 12.52 12.02
N PRO A 140 25.31 11.94 12.37
CA PRO A 140 25.39 10.85 13.36
C PRO A 140 24.83 11.20 14.74
N ARG A 141 25.04 12.43 15.22
CA ARG A 141 24.58 12.88 16.55
C ARG A 141 23.04 12.90 16.66
N PRO A 142 22.30 13.58 15.76
CA PRO A 142 20.83 13.49 15.73
C PRO A 142 20.28 12.06 15.59
N HIS A 143 20.92 11.19 14.80
CA HIS A 143 20.51 9.78 14.69
C HIS A 143 20.64 9.04 16.03
N ALA A 144 21.81 9.12 16.68
CA ALA A 144 22.03 8.47 17.97
C ALA A 144 21.08 9.00 19.06
N ALA A 145 20.85 10.32 19.08
CA ALA A 145 19.90 10.95 19.99
C ALA A 145 18.46 10.45 19.77
N PHE A 146 18.03 10.33 18.51
CA PHE A 146 16.74 9.75 18.16
C PHE A 146 16.61 8.31 18.69
N VAL A 147 17.57 7.44 18.35
CA VAL A 147 17.51 6.01 18.73
C VAL A 147 17.51 5.84 20.24
N SER A 148 18.37 6.58 20.95
CA SER A 148 18.43 6.55 22.42
C SER A 148 17.11 6.98 23.04
N ARG A 149 16.55 8.12 22.60
CA ARG A 149 15.30 8.65 23.13
C ARG A 149 14.11 7.73 22.84
N ALA A 150 13.95 7.31 21.59
CA ALA A 150 12.88 6.40 21.20
C ALA A 150 12.97 5.08 21.98
N SER A 151 14.18 4.53 22.15
CA SER A 151 14.35 3.29 22.92
C SER A 151 14.02 3.46 24.39
N ALA A 152 14.30 4.63 24.98
CA ALA A 152 13.91 4.95 26.35
C ALA A 152 12.39 5.12 26.52
N GLU A 153 11.70 5.63 25.50
CA GLU A 153 10.25 5.87 25.56
C GLU A 153 9.40 4.62 25.36
N VAL A 154 9.82 3.70 24.46
CA VAL A 154 9.00 2.56 24.03
C VAL A 154 9.71 1.20 24.08
N GLY A 155 10.99 1.16 24.46
CA GLY A 155 11.81 -0.06 24.48
C GLY A 155 12.58 -0.30 23.16
N PRO A 156 13.22 -1.47 23.00
CA PRO A 156 14.09 -1.76 21.86
C PRO A 156 13.39 -1.59 20.51
N LEU A 157 14.00 -0.82 19.62
CA LEU A 157 13.46 -0.56 18.28
C LEU A 157 13.80 -1.71 17.31
N PRO A 158 12.93 -2.00 16.31
CA PRO A 158 13.26 -2.95 15.26
C PRO A 158 14.44 -2.46 14.39
N ASP A 159 15.36 -3.35 14.02
CA ASP A 159 16.55 -3.00 13.21
C ASP A 159 16.21 -2.23 11.91
N PRO A 160 15.15 -2.58 11.14
CA PRO A 160 14.78 -1.80 9.96
C PRO A 160 14.42 -0.34 10.27
N LEU A 161 13.87 -0.07 11.46
CA LEU A 161 13.54 1.29 11.90
C LEU A 161 14.81 2.05 12.31
N VAL A 162 15.74 1.39 13.02
CA VAL A 162 17.04 1.97 13.41
C VAL A 162 17.89 2.31 12.18
N ASP A 163 17.88 1.44 11.17
CA ASP A 163 18.57 1.66 9.90
C ASP A 163 17.94 2.82 9.11
N LEU A 164 16.61 2.82 8.96
CA LEU A 164 15.90 3.89 8.25
C LEU A 164 16.09 5.25 8.93
N ALA A 165 16.19 5.28 10.27
CA ALA A 165 16.45 6.49 11.03
C ALA A 165 17.82 7.12 10.72
N ARG A 166 18.72 6.48 9.97
CA ARG A 166 19.95 7.12 9.47
C ARG A 166 19.67 8.15 8.35
N LEU A 167 18.45 8.16 7.83
CA LEU A 167 18.03 8.99 6.72
C LEU A 167 17.03 10.04 7.18
N GLN A 168 17.09 11.23 6.55
CA GLN A 168 15.99 12.18 6.55
C GLN A 168 15.18 11.93 5.28
N ILE A 169 13.96 11.43 5.44
CA ILE A 169 13.09 11.01 4.34
C ILE A 169 11.83 11.86 4.31
N ARG A 170 11.62 12.56 3.19
CA ARG A 170 10.39 13.30 2.91
C ARG A 170 9.72 12.74 1.66
N ILE A 171 8.41 12.54 1.74
CA ILE A 171 7.61 12.02 0.64
C ILE A 171 6.41 12.94 0.42
N GLY A 172 6.47 13.78 -0.61
CA GLY A 172 5.42 14.75 -0.88
C GLY A 172 5.22 15.71 0.29
N GLY A 173 4.04 15.68 0.91
CA GLY A 173 3.69 16.42 2.13
C GLY A 173 3.96 15.68 3.43
N GLY A 174 4.39 14.42 3.36
CA GLY A 174 4.71 13.59 4.50
C GLY A 174 6.21 13.46 4.77
N GLU A 175 6.53 12.97 5.96
CA GLU A 175 7.89 12.73 6.41
C GLU A 175 7.97 11.53 7.35
N PHE A 176 9.06 10.79 7.24
CA PHE A 176 9.46 9.89 8.31
C PHE A 176 10.15 10.72 9.37
N LEU A 177 9.75 10.52 10.63
CA LEU A 177 10.52 10.85 11.84
C LEU A 177 11.54 11.97 11.63
N ALA A 178 11.08 13.24 11.69
CA ALA A 178 12.00 14.31 12.07
C ALA A 178 12.61 13.92 13.45
N PRO A 179 13.84 14.34 13.81
CA PRO A 179 14.72 13.68 14.81
C PRO A 179 14.20 13.58 16.26
N LEU A 180 12.95 13.99 16.52
CA LEU A 180 12.26 13.86 17.78
C LEU A 180 11.47 12.55 17.76
N ALA A 181 11.93 11.57 18.54
CA ALA A 181 11.09 10.45 18.94
C ALA A 181 9.83 11.00 19.62
N GLN A 182 8.66 10.67 19.08
CA GLN A 182 7.37 11.13 19.60
C GLN A 182 6.42 9.96 19.70
N ARG A 183 5.69 9.91 20.82
CA ARG A 183 4.53 9.02 20.95
C ARG A 183 3.46 9.39 19.94
N VAL A 184 2.61 8.43 19.60
CA VAL A 184 1.50 8.66 18.67
C VAL A 184 0.58 9.76 19.18
N THR A 185 0.24 9.82 20.47
CA THR A 185 -0.61 10.89 21.00
C THR A 185 0.01 12.28 20.87
N GLU A 186 1.29 12.41 21.22
CA GLU A 186 2.05 13.66 21.13
C GLU A 186 2.19 14.11 19.68
N GLY A 187 2.65 13.21 18.81
CA GLY A 187 2.88 13.51 17.41
C GLY A 187 1.59 13.86 16.67
N LEU A 188 0.49 13.13 16.94
CA LEU A 188 -0.82 13.46 16.37
C LEU A 188 -1.40 14.77 16.89
N GLY A 189 -1.21 15.06 18.18
CA GLY A 189 -1.69 16.29 18.81
C GLY A 189 -0.93 17.54 18.37
N GLN A 190 0.42 17.48 18.34
CA GLN A 190 1.28 18.63 18.06
C GLN A 190 1.43 18.89 16.55
N ARG A 191 1.56 17.83 15.75
CA ARG A 191 1.92 17.92 14.33
C ARG A 191 0.94 17.21 13.42
N GLY A 192 0.07 16.36 13.96
CA GLY A 192 -0.74 15.47 13.15
C GLY A 192 -2.11 16.01 12.79
N LEU A 193 -3.02 15.06 12.57
CA LEU A 193 -4.23 15.21 11.75
C LEU A 193 -5.23 16.23 12.28
N LEU A 194 -5.13 16.58 13.57
CA LEU A 194 -6.05 17.50 14.24
C LEU A 194 -5.42 18.86 14.55
N GLY A 195 -4.09 18.95 14.69
CA GLY A 195 -3.37 20.19 14.98
C GLY A 195 -3.85 20.95 16.23
N ARG A 196 -4.37 20.25 17.26
CA ARG A 196 -5.07 20.84 18.42
C ARG A 196 -4.45 20.48 19.78
N GLY A 197 -3.25 19.93 19.80
CA GLY A 197 -2.58 19.45 21.01
C GLY A 197 -3.09 18.09 21.48
N GLU A 198 -2.30 17.41 22.31
CA GLU A 198 -2.62 16.06 22.80
C GLU A 198 -3.92 16.02 23.60
N ALA A 199 -4.14 16.98 24.49
CA ALA A 199 -5.33 17.04 25.34
C ALA A 199 -6.65 17.11 24.54
N ALA A 200 -6.61 17.69 23.33
CA ALA A 200 -7.77 17.75 22.45
C ALA A 200 -8.04 16.44 21.70
N LEU A 201 -7.04 15.57 21.55
CA LEU A 201 -7.18 14.26 20.89
C LEU A 201 -7.82 13.23 21.82
N LEU A 202 -7.45 13.23 23.12
CA LEU A 202 -7.85 12.17 24.06
C LEU A 202 -9.36 11.92 24.13
N PRO A 203 -10.26 12.93 24.13
CA PRO A 203 -11.71 12.69 24.20
C PRO A 203 -12.29 11.93 23.00
N TRP A 204 -11.60 11.94 21.85
CA TRP A 204 -12.04 11.29 20.62
C TRP A 204 -11.61 9.82 20.53
N LEU A 205 -10.81 9.36 21.50
CA LEU A 205 -10.27 8.01 21.53
C LEU A 205 -10.95 7.20 22.63
N SER A 206 -11.41 6.01 22.27
CA SER A 206 -11.77 4.95 23.19
C SER A 206 -10.59 4.65 24.15
N PRO A 207 -10.86 4.13 25.35
CA PRO A 207 -9.81 3.79 26.31
C PRO A 207 -8.75 2.84 25.74
N ALA A 208 -9.17 1.88 24.91
CA ALA A 208 -8.28 0.91 24.27
C ALA A 208 -7.33 1.58 23.26
N THR A 209 -7.87 2.41 22.35
CA THR A 209 -7.06 3.13 21.36
C THR A 209 -6.14 4.14 22.02
N ARG A 210 -6.62 4.86 23.05
CA ARG A 210 -5.80 5.78 23.84
C ARG A 210 -4.60 5.07 24.46
N ALA A 211 -4.82 3.94 25.14
CA ALA A 211 -3.75 3.17 25.76
C ALA A 211 -2.73 2.62 24.73
N ARG A 212 -3.17 2.32 23.50
CA ARG A 212 -2.28 1.97 22.38
C ARG A 212 -1.45 3.15 21.94
N TYR A 213 -2.07 4.30 21.68
CA TYR A 213 -1.35 5.46 21.15
C TYR A 213 -0.33 6.01 22.14
N GLN A 214 -0.62 5.98 23.44
CA GLN A 214 0.28 6.46 24.49
C GLN A 214 1.57 5.61 24.65
N ARG A 215 1.54 4.34 24.25
CA ARG A 215 2.72 3.45 24.30
C ARG A 215 3.39 3.23 22.94
N SER A 216 2.80 3.77 21.88
CA SER A 216 3.27 3.56 20.50
C SER A 216 4.10 4.75 20.04
N LEU A 217 5.09 4.47 19.18
CA LEU A 217 5.89 5.48 18.51
C LEU A 217 5.21 5.89 17.19
N LEU A 218 5.15 7.19 16.90
CA LEU A 218 4.75 7.70 15.59
C LEU A 218 5.94 7.60 14.63
N VAL A 219 5.83 6.88 13.52
CA VAL A 219 6.95 6.57 12.61
C VAL A 219 6.87 7.32 11.27
N PHE A 220 5.67 7.60 10.79
CA PHE A 220 5.49 8.39 9.57
C PHE A 220 4.24 9.24 9.70
N LEU A 221 4.29 10.46 9.17
CA LEU A 221 3.16 11.38 9.17
C LEU A 221 3.03 12.05 7.81
N ASP A 222 1.84 11.97 7.24
CA ASP A 222 1.42 12.72 6.06
C ASP A 222 0.17 13.53 6.39
N GLN A 223 0.40 14.80 6.72
CA GLN A 223 -0.66 15.76 7.04
C GLN A 223 -1.60 15.99 5.86
N SER A 224 -1.06 15.97 4.63
CA SER A 224 -1.85 16.25 3.42
C SER A 224 -2.83 15.13 3.09
N ALA A 225 -2.45 13.89 3.37
CA ALA A 225 -3.29 12.71 3.14
C ALA A 225 -4.15 12.33 4.34
N GLY A 226 -4.01 13.03 5.48
CA GLY A 226 -4.74 12.66 6.68
C GLY A 226 -4.28 11.33 7.27
N LEU A 227 -2.99 10.96 7.15
CA LEU A 227 -2.50 9.61 7.39
C LEU A 227 -1.23 9.57 8.27
N ALA A 228 -1.13 8.59 9.16
CA ALA A 228 0.07 8.34 9.96
C ALA A 228 0.33 6.84 10.16
N LEU A 229 1.61 6.45 10.28
CA LEU A 229 2.04 5.10 10.66
C LEU A 229 2.52 5.09 12.11
N GLY A 230 1.96 4.21 12.92
CA GLY A 230 2.40 3.95 14.29
C GLY A 230 3.02 2.56 14.45
N TRP A 231 3.89 2.44 15.45
CA TRP A 231 4.46 1.17 15.90
C TRP A 231 4.26 1.00 17.40
N ASP A 232 3.60 -0.09 17.79
CA ASP A 232 3.40 -0.50 19.17
C ASP A 232 4.42 -1.59 19.53
N PRO A 233 5.27 -1.41 20.56
CA PRO A 233 6.19 -2.46 21.00
C PRO A 233 5.46 -3.70 21.55
N LYS A 234 4.20 -3.58 21.99
CA LYS A 234 3.44 -4.74 22.47
C LYS A 234 3.05 -5.66 21.30
N PRO A 235 3.15 -6.99 21.48
CA PRO A 235 2.73 -7.94 20.46
C PRO A 235 1.21 -7.91 20.28
N LEU A 236 0.79 -8.31 19.08
CA LEU A 236 -0.61 -8.51 18.70
C LEU A 236 -1.30 -9.49 19.66
N GLN A 237 -2.44 -9.08 20.21
CA GLN A 237 -3.25 -9.93 21.08
C GLN A 237 -4.24 -10.75 20.23
N SER A 238 -4.52 -11.99 20.67
CA SER A 238 -5.49 -12.84 19.99
C SER A 238 -6.89 -12.21 20.01
N GLY A 239 -7.60 -12.23 18.88
CA GLY A 239 -8.97 -11.72 18.78
C GLY A 239 -9.09 -10.19 18.77
N GLU A 240 -7.97 -9.46 18.70
CA GLU A 240 -8.00 -8.00 18.61
C GLU A 240 -8.72 -7.53 17.34
N ALA A 241 -9.61 -6.55 17.49
CA ALA A 241 -10.31 -5.93 16.37
C ALA A 241 -9.29 -5.17 15.51
N THR A 242 -9.19 -5.54 14.24
CA THR A 242 -8.10 -5.10 13.36
C THR A 242 -8.45 -3.86 12.51
N GLY A 243 -9.63 -3.28 12.73
CA GLY A 243 -10.12 -2.06 12.08
C GLY A 243 -10.56 -2.20 10.62
N SER A 244 -10.36 -3.37 9.98
CA SER A 244 -10.80 -3.60 8.60
C SER A 244 -12.10 -4.43 8.55
N ALA A 245 -13.04 -4.08 7.65
CA ALA A 245 -14.25 -4.89 7.41
C ALA A 245 -13.90 -6.34 7.02
N LEU A 246 -12.77 -6.47 6.33
CA LEU A 246 -12.08 -7.69 5.92
C LEU A 246 -11.80 -8.69 7.06
N ASP A 247 -11.62 -8.20 8.29
CA ASP A 247 -11.23 -9.03 9.43
C ASP A 247 -12.38 -9.35 10.37
N ARG A 248 -13.41 -8.50 10.39
CA ARG A 248 -14.64 -8.76 11.18
C ARG A 248 -15.37 -10.02 10.69
N ALA A 249 -15.28 -10.33 9.40
CA ALA A 249 -15.88 -11.54 8.82
C ALA A 249 -14.99 -12.80 8.95
N ALA A 250 -13.68 -12.64 9.23
CA ALA A 250 -12.69 -13.73 9.17
C ALA A 250 -12.24 -14.25 10.56
N GLY A 251 -12.80 -13.75 11.66
CA GLY A 251 -12.48 -14.22 13.02
C GLY A 251 -11.29 -13.52 13.69
N GLY A 252 -10.91 -12.31 13.24
CA GLY A 252 -9.94 -11.46 13.93
C GLY A 252 -8.46 -11.85 13.76
N ALA A 253 -7.60 -11.12 14.48
CA ALA A 253 -6.15 -11.32 14.54
C ALA A 253 -5.74 -12.62 15.27
N VAL A 254 -4.67 -13.26 14.79
CA VAL A 254 -4.08 -14.45 15.41
C VAL A 254 -2.79 -14.08 16.13
N ALA A 255 -2.68 -14.45 17.41
CA ALA A 255 -1.44 -14.31 18.16
C ALA A 255 -0.36 -15.24 17.57
N GLY A 256 0.81 -14.69 17.26
CA GLY A 256 1.92 -15.45 16.66
C GLY A 256 2.55 -14.73 15.47
N GLY A 257 3.24 -13.62 15.72
CA GLY A 257 4.00 -12.88 14.71
C GLY A 257 5.45 -12.70 15.16
N PRO A 258 6.33 -12.13 14.30
CA PRO A 258 7.67 -11.74 14.72
C PRO A 258 7.58 -10.87 15.99
N ALA A 259 8.50 -11.06 16.94
CA ALA A 259 8.54 -10.34 18.22
C ALA A 259 8.85 -8.83 18.10
N GLN A 260 8.65 -8.24 16.92
CA GLN A 260 9.03 -6.89 16.54
C GLN A 260 7.89 -5.88 16.74
N GLY A 261 6.90 -6.19 17.58
CA GLY A 261 5.75 -5.33 17.84
C GLY A 261 4.67 -5.34 16.74
N LEU A 262 3.72 -4.43 16.84
CA LEU A 262 2.55 -4.32 15.98
C LEU A 262 2.52 -2.96 15.28
N TRP A 263 2.44 -3.01 13.95
CA TRP A 263 2.36 -1.84 13.10
C TRP A 263 0.91 -1.51 12.75
N PHE A 264 0.57 -0.24 12.65
CA PHE A 264 -0.79 0.17 12.32
C PHE A 264 -0.84 1.53 11.65
N TRP A 265 -1.81 1.69 10.77
CA TRP A 265 -2.13 2.97 10.14
C TRP A 265 -3.22 3.71 10.90
N ILE A 266 -3.10 5.03 10.89
CA ILE A 266 -4.02 5.96 11.52
C ILE A 266 -4.52 6.88 10.43
N CYS A 267 -5.84 7.00 10.31
CA CYS A 267 -6.50 7.87 9.34
C CYS A 267 -7.29 8.94 10.09
N ALA A 268 -7.31 10.17 9.57
CA ALA A 268 -8.01 11.29 10.20
C ALA A 268 -9.50 10.99 10.37
N ASP A 269 -10.10 10.40 9.33
CA ASP A 269 -11.52 10.05 9.27
C ASP A 269 -11.91 8.88 10.20
N SER A 270 -10.92 8.19 10.79
CA SER A 270 -11.16 7.01 11.62
C SER A 270 -10.08 6.85 12.70
N ILE A 271 -9.80 7.95 13.40
CA ILE A 271 -8.68 8.04 14.33
C ILE A 271 -8.82 7.11 15.54
N ASP A 272 -10.05 6.73 15.92
CA ASP A 272 -10.29 5.76 17.01
C ASP A 272 -10.22 4.29 16.54
N GLU A 273 -10.11 4.06 15.24
CA GLU A 273 -10.12 2.74 14.61
C GLU A 273 -8.86 2.55 13.73
N PRO A 274 -7.67 2.43 14.35
CA PRO A 274 -6.43 2.19 13.62
C PRO A 274 -6.50 0.88 12.83
N VAL A 275 -5.93 0.88 11.63
CA VAL A 275 -5.88 -0.31 10.78
C VAL A 275 -4.60 -1.08 11.07
N LEU A 276 -4.73 -2.28 11.63
CA LEU A 276 -3.59 -3.13 11.97
C LEU A 276 -2.95 -3.71 10.71
N LEU A 277 -1.61 -3.66 10.64
CA LEU A 277 -0.85 -4.25 9.54
C LEU A 277 -0.54 -5.72 9.84
N LEU A 278 -1.34 -6.58 9.22
CA LEU A 278 -1.24 -8.03 9.36
C LEU A 278 -0.85 -8.69 8.04
N ASN A 279 -0.17 -9.83 8.12
CA ASN A 279 0.17 -10.67 6.97
C ASN A 279 -1.02 -11.56 6.55
N ARG A 280 -0.79 -12.44 5.56
CA ARG A 280 -1.79 -13.39 5.04
C ARG A 280 -2.30 -14.34 6.14
N ASP A 281 -1.43 -14.73 7.06
CA ASP A 281 -1.74 -15.64 8.18
C ASP A 281 -2.47 -14.92 9.34
N ARG A 282 -2.78 -13.63 9.17
CA ARG A 282 -3.43 -12.75 10.18
C ARG A 282 -2.59 -12.51 11.42
N THR A 283 -1.27 -12.59 11.28
CA THR A 283 -0.29 -12.27 12.31
C THR A 283 0.40 -10.94 11.96
N ALA A 284 1.13 -10.34 12.91
CA ALA A 284 1.72 -9.02 12.68
C ALA A 284 2.74 -9.03 11.51
N CYS A 285 2.70 -7.99 10.67
CA CYS A 285 3.72 -7.80 9.63
C CYS A 285 5.11 -7.55 10.24
N THR A 286 6.16 -7.93 9.52
CA THR A 286 7.54 -7.56 9.87
C THR A 286 7.75 -6.05 9.77
N ALA A 287 8.73 -5.51 10.51
CA ALA A 287 9.07 -4.08 10.46
C ALA A 287 9.46 -3.64 9.03
N GLU A 288 10.22 -4.45 8.33
CA GLU A 288 10.65 -4.17 6.96
C GLU A 288 9.46 -4.05 6.01
N LEU A 289 8.48 -4.95 6.10
CA LEU A 289 7.28 -4.91 5.28
C LEU A 289 6.40 -3.69 5.61
N ALA A 290 6.24 -3.37 6.90
CA ALA A 290 5.45 -2.21 7.33
C ALA A 290 6.06 -0.89 6.83
N LEU A 291 7.38 -0.73 6.91
CA LEU A 291 8.09 0.46 6.45
C LEU A 291 8.08 0.58 4.92
N ARG A 292 8.26 -0.53 4.19
CA ARG A 292 8.15 -0.56 2.72
C ARG A 292 6.79 -0.07 2.21
N GLN A 293 5.71 -0.43 2.90
CA GLN A 293 4.35 0.00 2.53
C GLN A 293 4.19 1.52 2.48
N VAL A 294 4.95 2.29 3.26
CA VAL A 294 4.92 3.76 3.18
C VAL A 294 5.38 4.23 1.80
N PHE A 295 6.51 3.70 1.31
CA PHE A 295 7.06 4.07 0.01
C PHE A 295 6.16 3.62 -1.13
N GLU A 296 5.64 2.39 -1.06
CA GLU A 296 4.68 1.89 -2.04
C GLU A 296 3.44 2.78 -2.12
N ARG A 297 2.89 3.14 -0.97
CA ARG A 297 1.68 3.96 -0.91
C ARG A 297 1.92 5.40 -1.35
N GLN A 298 3.02 6.01 -0.94
CA GLN A 298 3.22 7.47 -1.05
C GLN A 298 4.15 7.89 -2.19
N VAL A 299 4.94 6.96 -2.74
CA VAL A 299 5.86 7.23 -3.85
C VAL A 299 5.34 6.56 -5.13
N VAL A 300 4.93 5.30 -5.02
CA VAL A 300 4.54 4.47 -6.17
C VAL A 300 3.08 4.74 -6.56
N HIS A 301 2.16 4.71 -5.60
CA HIS A 301 0.72 4.91 -5.79
C HIS A 301 0.11 6.08 -4.97
N PRO A 302 0.71 7.29 -4.94
CA PRO A 302 0.19 8.36 -4.10
C PRO A 302 -1.23 8.76 -4.48
N ARG A 303 -1.97 9.17 -3.45
CA ARG A 303 -3.33 9.68 -3.58
C ARG A 303 -3.27 11.09 -4.15
N SER A 304 -3.70 11.27 -5.39
CA SER A 304 -3.94 12.59 -5.98
C SER A 304 -5.19 13.26 -5.38
N ARG A 305 -5.06 13.79 -4.15
CA ARG A 305 -5.90 14.93 -3.72
C ARG A 305 -5.03 16.19 -3.75
N GLY A 306 -4.88 16.76 -4.95
CA GLY A 306 -4.20 18.04 -5.17
C GLY A 306 -2.87 17.94 -5.92
N ARG A 307 -2.95 18.00 -7.26
CA ARG A 307 -1.92 18.43 -8.24
C ARG A 307 -0.50 17.81 -8.20
N ARG A 308 -0.16 16.86 -7.33
CA ARG A 308 1.09 16.09 -7.43
C ARG A 308 0.76 14.65 -7.81
N LEU A 309 1.13 14.28 -9.04
CA LEU A 309 0.97 12.94 -9.57
C LEU A 309 2.02 12.03 -8.97
N GLY A 310 1.61 10.83 -8.59
CA GLY A 310 2.53 9.76 -8.31
C GLY A 310 3.29 9.25 -9.50
N LEU A 311 4.23 8.35 -9.24
CA LEU A 311 4.88 7.61 -10.30
C LEU A 311 3.84 6.88 -11.18
N ALA A 312 2.90 6.15 -10.56
CA ALA A 312 1.81 5.49 -11.28
C ALA A 312 0.93 6.49 -12.05
N ASP A 313 0.45 7.55 -11.38
CA ASP A 313 -0.45 8.53 -12.01
C ASP A 313 0.23 9.27 -13.17
N TYR A 314 1.49 9.67 -13.02
CA TYR A 314 2.26 10.31 -14.08
C TYR A 314 2.41 9.41 -15.29
N LEU A 315 2.75 8.13 -15.09
CA LEU A 315 2.90 7.19 -16.20
C LEU A 315 1.55 6.86 -16.86
N LEU A 316 0.46 6.83 -16.09
CA LEU A 316 -0.90 6.71 -16.62
C LEU A 316 -1.24 7.91 -17.52
N GLU A 317 -0.98 9.14 -17.07
CA GLU A 317 -1.21 10.35 -17.86
C GLU A 317 -0.34 10.40 -19.12
N ALA A 318 0.96 10.09 -18.99
CA ALA A 318 1.92 10.09 -20.08
C ALA A 318 1.57 9.08 -21.19
N GLU A 319 0.93 7.95 -20.86
CA GLU A 319 0.46 7.00 -21.87
C GLU A 319 -0.96 7.29 -22.38
N SER A 320 -1.83 7.87 -21.57
CA SER A 320 -3.17 8.29 -22.01
C SER A 320 -3.12 9.38 -23.08
N THR A 321 -2.18 10.32 -22.96
CA THR A 321 -1.95 11.39 -23.94
C THR A 321 -1.38 10.90 -25.26
N ARG A 322 -0.84 9.67 -25.31
CA ARG A 322 -0.24 9.06 -26.51
C ARG A 322 -1.18 8.15 -27.30
N ARG A 323 -2.33 7.75 -26.75
CA ARG A 323 -3.22 6.76 -27.37
C ARG A 323 -4.69 7.17 -27.29
N SER A 324 -5.23 7.64 -28.41
CA SER A 324 -6.66 7.58 -28.73
C SER A 324 -7.08 6.11 -28.88
N ARG A 325 -7.40 5.41 -27.79
CA ARG A 325 -7.85 4.00 -27.87
C ARG A 325 -9.23 3.80 -27.29
N PRO A 326 -10.19 3.29 -28.10
CA PRO A 326 -11.47 2.88 -27.62
C PRO A 326 -11.31 1.50 -26.94
N HIS A 327 -11.87 1.32 -25.75
CA HIS A 327 -12.11 0.04 -25.05
C HIS A 327 -10.99 -0.61 -24.20
N GLY A 328 -9.79 -0.04 -24.07
CA GLY A 328 -8.72 -0.59 -23.21
C GLY A 328 -8.48 0.19 -21.91
N GLY A 329 -8.40 -0.48 -20.76
CA GLY A 329 -7.90 0.16 -19.52
C GLY A 329 -6.37 0.07 -19.44
N LEU A 330 -5.73 0.98 -18.70
CA LEU A 330 -4.31 0.85 -18.32
C LEU A 330 -4.25 0.41 -16.85
N LEU A 331 -3.48 -0.61 -16.54
CA LEU A 331 -3.29 -1.16 -15.20
C LEU A 331 -1.82 -1.06 -14.82
N VAL A 332 -1.55 -0.41 -13.69
CA VAL A 332 -0.21 -0.31 -13.12
C VAL A 332 -0.01 -1.44 -12.14
N VAL A 333 1.05 -2.23 -12.30
CA VAL A 333 1.39 -3.37 -11.45
C VAL A 333 2.82 -3.19 -10.94
N ASP A 334 3.01 -3.34 -9.62
CA ASP A 334 4.32 -3.30 -9.00
C ASP A 334 4.86 -4.73 -8.83
N ALA A 335 5.43 -5.25 -9.92
CA ALA A 335 5.98 -6.60 -9.97
C ALA A 335 7.14 -6.85 -8.98
N ALA A 336 7.71 -5.83 -8.32
CA ALA A 336 8.73 -6.02 -7.30
C ALA A 336 8.16 -6.47 -5.94
N ARG A 337 6.84 -6.38 -5.75
CA ARG A 337 6.16 -6.85 -4.55
C ARG A 337 5.82 -8.34 -4.65
N ALA A 338 5.94 -9.07 -3.55
CA ALA A 338 5.35 -10.41 -3.43
C ALA A 338 3.86 -10.24 -3.09
N GLY A 339 2.99 -10.81 -3.93
CA GLY A 339 1.54 -10.79 -3.67
C GLY A 339 0.85 -9.47 -4.00
N ASP A 340 1.16 -8.89 -5.16
CA ASP A 340 0.32 -7.84 -5.72
C ASP A 340 -1.11 -8.38 -5.87
N ASN A 341 -2.04 -7.69 -5.21
CA ASN A 341 -3.42 -8.11 -5.10
C ASN A 341 -4.26 -7.15 -5.95
N LEU A 342 -5.06 -7.69 -6.86
CA LEU A 342 -5.92 -6.95 -7.76
C LEU A 342 -7.35 -7.00 -7.24
N CYS A 343 -7.92 -5.84 -6.93
CA CYS A 343 -9.33 -5.68 -6.63
C CYS A 343 -10.11 -5.73 -7.94
N LEU A 344 -11.00 -6.70 -8.09
CA LEU A 344 -11.97 -6.74 -9.17
C LEU A 344 -13.31 -6.22 -8.66
N SER A 345 -13.78 -5.11 -9.19
CA SER A 345 -15.07 -4.50 -8.84
C SER A 345 -15.92 -4.31 -10.09
N PHE A 346 -17.23 -4.12 -9.92
CA PHE A 346 -18.15 -3.87 -11.01
C PHE A 346 -18.90 -2.56 -10.77
N ASP A 347 -19.30 -1.89 -11.85
CA ASP A 347 -20.23 -0.76 -11.73
C ASP A 347 -21.68 -1.27 -11.55
N ASP A 348 -22.61 -0.33 -11.38
CA ASP A 348 -24.03 -0.63 -11.18
C ASP A 348 -24.68 -1.33 -12.38
N SER A 349 -24.02 -1.44 -13.53
CA SER A 349 -24.51 -2.23 -14.65
C SER A 349 -24.04 -3.69 -14.62
N GLY A 350 -22.97 -4.01 -13.88
CA GLY A 350 -22.37 -5.34 -13.85
C GLY A 350 -21.56 -5.68 -15.12
N ASN A 351 -21.58 -4.82 -16.14
CA ASN A 351 -20.98 -5.09 -17.44
C ASN A 351 -19.57 -4.51 -17.60
N ARG A 352 -19.13 -3.66 -16.66
CA ARG A 352 -17.84 -2.98 -16.73
C ARG A 352 -16.98 -3.35 -15.53
N PRO A 353 -16.29 -4.51 -15.56
CA PRO A 353 -15.33 -4.85 -14.52
C PRO A 353 -14.26 -3.76 -14.43
N ARG A 354 -13.84 -3.40 -13.22
CA ARG A 354 -12.75 -2.47 -12.95
C ARG A 354 -11.72 -3.21 -12.12
N LEU A 355 -10.51 -3.27 -12.66
CA LEU A 355 -9.36 -3.81 -11.96
C LEU A 355 -8.55 -2.66 -11.37
N ARG A 356 -8.20 -2.77 -10.10
CA ARG A 356 -7.36 -1.81 -9.38
C ARG A 356 -6.39 -2.57 -8.51
N THR A 357 -5.18 -2.07 -8.29
CA THR A 357 -4.33 -2.60 -7.22
C THR A 357 -5.03 -2.36 -5.88
N LEU A 358 -5.07 -3.39 -5.04
CA LEU A 358 -5.65 -3.29 -3.70
C LEU A 358 -4.73 -2.44 -2.81
N ASP A 359 -5.29 -1.33 -2.35
CA ASP A 359 -4.75 -0.63 -1.19
C ASP A 359 -5.28 -1.36 0.07
N PRO A 360 -4.43 -1.98 0.90
CA PRO A 360 -4.86 -2.74 2.08
C PRO A 360 -5.62 -1.88 3.11
N LEU A 361 -5.62 -0.54 2.97
CA LEU A 361 -6.33 0.39 3.85
C LEU A 361 -7.60 0.99 3.27
N LYS A 362 -8.02 0.60 2.06
CA LYS A 362 -9.31 1.05 1.55
C LYS A 362 -10.42 0.36 2.35
N ARG A 363 -10.96 1.11 3.32
CA ARG A 363 -12.36 1.02 3.73
C ARG A 363 -13.17 1.18 2.44
N THR A 364 -13.71 0.08 1.93
CA THR A 364 -14.82 0.18 0.99
C THR A 364 -16.03 0.45 1.88
N PRO A 365 -16.67 1.64 1.83
CA PRO A 365 -17.95 1.79 2.49
C PRO A 365 -18.93 0.80 1.83
N ALA A 366 -19.78 0.21 2.67
CA ALA A 366 -20.93 -0.57 2.24
C ALA A 366 -21.94 0.32 1.49
#